data_AF-A0A317I532-F1
#
_entry.id   AF-A0A317I532-F1
#
_cell.length_a   1.000
_cell.length_b   1.000
_cell.length_c   1.000
_cell.angle_alpha   90.00
_cell.angle_beta   90.00
_cell.angle_gamma   90.00
#
_symmetry.space_group_name_H-M   'P 1'
#
loop_
_entity.id
_entity.type
_entity.pdbx_description
1 polymer ?
#
loop_
_entity_poly.entity_id
_entity_poly.type
_entity_poly.pdbx_seq_one_letter_code
_entity_poly.pdbx_strand_id
1 'polypeptide(L)' 'IAFGSVAPIPVRCVQTEKVLRGNRLDDGIPRAVLDTLTTEIAPIDDIRSTASYRMRVSGNLLLDFLSNIDNS' A
#
# COMPACT_ATOMS: atom_id res chain seq x y z
N ILE A 1 4.20 -6.65 -4.40
CA ILE A 1 3.88 -5.21 -4.43
C ILE A 1 5.17 -4.43 -4.16
N ALA A 2 5.46 -3.45 -5.01
CA ALA A 2 6.57 -2.53 -4.80
C ALA A 2 6.09 -1.09 -5.05
N PHE A 3 6.56 -0.15 -4.24
CA PHE A 3 6.22 1.27 -4.35
C PHE A 3 7.47 2.09 -4.66
N GLY A 4 7.36 2.97 -5.67
CA GLY A 4 8.30 4.06 -5.93
C GLY A 4 7.76 5.39 -5.40
N SER A 5 8.63 6.37 -5.11
CA SER A 5 8.27 7.71 -4.59
C SER A 5 7.67 7.75 -3.17
N VAL A 6 7.72 6.65 -2.43
CA VAL A 6 7.27 6.54 -1.03
C VAL A 6 8.43 6.37 -0.04
N ALA A 7 9.65 6.40 -0.55
CA ALA A 7 10.92 6.27 0.17
C ALA A 7 12.06 6.76 -0.75
N PRO A 8 13.29 6.97 -0.23
CA PRO A 8 14.45 7.36 -1.04
C PRO A 8 14.83 6.35 -2.15
N ILE A 9 14.42 5.09 -1.97
CA ILE A 9 14.60 3.98 -2.92
C ILE A 9 13.28 3.24 -3.12
N PRO A 10 13.08 2.50 -4.23
CA PRO A 10 11.93 1.61 -4.37
C PRO A 10 11.87 0.60 -3.22
N VAL A 11 10.70 0.47 -2.57
CA VAL A 11 10.49 -0.45 -1.45
C VAL A 11 9.57 -1.58 -1.88
N ARG A 12 10.03 -2.81 -1.67
CA ARG A 12 9.20 -4.02 -1.82
C ARG A 12 8.50 -4.32 -0.49
N CYS A 13 7.18 -4.38 -0.52
CA CYS A 13 6.32 -4.59 0.66
C CYS A 13 6.01 -6.08 0.82
N VAL A 14 6.92 -6.82 1.44
CA VAL A 14 6.89 -8.28 1.55
C VAL A 14 5.82 -8.74 2.55
N GLN A 15 5.59 -8.01 3.64
CA GLN A 15 4.55 -8.36 4.60
C GLN A 15 3.17 -8.10 4.01
N THR A 16 3.01 -7.00 3.28
CA THR A 16 1.78 -6.69 2.54
C THR A 16 1.50 -7.77 1.49
N GLU A 17 2.52 -8.27 0.78
CA GLU A 17 2.38 -9.43 -0.11
C GLU A 17 1.88 -10.69 0.62
N LYS A 18 2.35 -10.94 1.85
CA LYS A 18 1.92 -12.10 2.64
C LYS A 18 0.48 -11.97 3.13
N VAL A 19 0.05 -10.77 3.55
CA VAL A 19 -1.34 -10.52 3.95
C VAL A 19 -2.29 -10.79 2.79
N LEU A 20 -1.89 -10.46 1.57
CA LEU A 20 -2.69 -10.73 0.38
C LEU A 20 -2.65 -12.20 -0.07
N ARG A 21 -1.53 -12.89 0.15
CA ARG A 21 -1.41 -14.30 -0.21
C ARG A 21 -2.19 -15.19 0.76
N GLY A 22 -3.18 -15.89 0.21
CA GLY A 22 -3.93 -16.92 0.95
C GLY A 22 -5.17 -16.40 1.68
N ASN A 23 -5.44 -15.10 1.62
CA ASN A 23 -6.72 -14.53 2.06
C ASN A 23 -7.62 -14.24 0.86
N ARG A 24 -8.93 -14.39 1.06
CA ARG A 24 -9.93 -13.87 0.11
C ARG A 24 -9.95 -12.36 0.24
N LEU A 25 -10.19 -11.64 -0.86
CA LEU A 25 -10.40 -10.19 -0.85
C LEU A 25 -11.79 -9.87 -0.24
N ASP A 26 -11.93 -10.15 1.05
CA ASP A 26 -13.14 -9.88 1.83
C ASP A 26 -13.08 -8.53 2.54
N ASP A 27 -14.15 -8.17 3.26
CA ASP A 27 -14.30 -6.87 3.93
C ASP A 27 -13.20 -6.57 4.97
N GLY A 28 -12.48 -7.59 5.46
CA GLY A 28 -11.39 -7.43 6.43
C GLY A 28 -10.05 -7.08 5.80
N ILE A 29 -9.86 -7.41 4.52
CA ILE A 29 -8.58 -7.23 3.82
C ILE A 29 -8.14 -5.79 3.65
N PRO A 30 -9.01 -4.83 3.28
CA PRO A 30 -8.58 -3.44 3.10
C PRO A 30 -7.85 -2.89 4.32
N ARG A 31 -8.37 -3.15 5.53
CA ARG A 31 -7.76 -2.69 6.77
C ARG A 31 -6.43 -3.37 7.05
N ALA A 32 -6.38 -4.70 6.98
CA ALA A 32 -5.16 -5.46 7.26
C ALA A 32 -4.00 -5.09 6.31
N VAL A 33 -4.33 -4.84 5.04
CA VAL A 33 -3.39 -4.43 4.00
C VAL A 33 -2.86 -3.03 4.25
N LEU A 34 -3.73 -2.06 4.57
CA LEU A 34 -3.31 -0.70 4.89
C LEU A 34 -2.44 -0.65 6.15
N ASP A 35 -2.87 -1.31 7.22
CA ASP A 35 -2.13 -1.36 8.49
C ASP A 35 -0.72 -1.93 8.23
N THR A 36 -0.62 -3.03 7.47
CA THR A 36 0.67 -3.63 7.11
C THR A 36 1.52 -2.71 6.23
N LEU A 37 0.93 -2.09 5.21
CA LEU A 37 1.63 -1.18 4.30
C LEU A 37 2.29 -0.02 5.05
N THR A 38 1.58 0.57 6.02
CA THR A 38 2.09 1.70 6.81
C THR A 38 3.33 1.34 7.64
N THR A 39 3.54 0.06 7.96
CA THR A 39 4.74 -0.41 8.65
C THR A 39 5.93 -0.63 7.71
N GLU A 40 5.70 -0.75 6.40
CA GLU A 40 6.73 -1.09 5.42
C GLU A 40 7.24 0.12 4.64
N ILE A 41 6.48 1.22 4.59
CA ILE A 41 6.87 2.44 3.86
C ILE A 41 7.02 3.63 4.80
N ALA A 42 8.01 4.48 4.55
CA ALA A 42 8.27 5.69 5.30
C ALA A 42 8.49 6.87 4.34
N PRO A 43 7.41 7.49 3.84
CA PRO A 43 7.51 8.65 2.96
C PRO A 43 8.14 9.84 3.68
N ILE A 44 8.95 10.61 2.95
CA ILE A 44 9.47 11.91 3.42
C ILE A 44 8.49 13.02 3.08
N ASP A 45 8.78 14.28 3.44
CA ASP A 45 8.16 15.51 2.89
C ASP A 45 9.03 16.05 1.74
N ASP A 46 8.43 16.66 0.71
CA ASP A 46 9.15 17.30 -0.40
C ASP A 46 8.28 18.38 -1.09
N ILE A 47 8.81 19.04 -2.12
CA ILE A 47 8.09 20.11 -2.86
C ILE A 47 6.81 19.61 -3.55
N ARG A 48 6.66 18.30 -3.74
CA ARG A 48 5.56 17.68 -4.47
C ARG A 48 4.43 17.27 -3.55
N SER A 49 4.73 16.92 -2.29
CA SER A 49 3.72 16.54 -1.30
C SER A 49 4.26 16.35 0.11
N THR A 50 3.36 16.06 1.05
CA THR A 50 3.70 15.63 2.41
C THR A 50 3.81 14.11 2.52
N ALA A 51 4.52 13.64 3.55
CA ALA A 51 4.64 12.24 3.91
C ALA A 51 3.27 11.61 4.19
N SER A 52 2.41 12.33 4.91
CA SER A 52 1.05 11.90 5.25
C SER A 52 0.17 11.77 4.01
N TYR A 53 0.26 12.71 3.07
CA TYR A 53 -0.49 12.64 1.82
C TYR A 53 -0.01 11.49 0.94
N ARG A 54 1.31 11.31 0.82
CA ARG A 54 1.92 10.18 0.11
C ARG A 54 1.44 8.84 0.68
N MET A 55 1.51 8.67 2.00
CA MET A 55 1.03 7.46 2.68
C MET A 55 -0.43 7.16 2.32
N ARG A 56 -1.30 8.18 2.41
CA ARG A 56 -2.71 8.04 2.07
C ARG A 56 -2.92 7.63 0.61
N VAL A 57 -2.24 8.29 -0.34
CA VAL A 57 -2.37 7.98 -1.78
C VAL A 57 -1.85 6.58 -2.08
N SER A 58 -0.73 6.16 -1.50
CA SER A 58 -0.20 4.79 -1.68
C SER A 58 -1.18 3.73 -1.19
N GLY A 59 -1.81 3.95 -0.04
CA GLY A 59 -2.87 3.08 0.46
C GLY A 59 -4.07 3.01 -0.49
N ASN A 60 -4.57 4.16 -0.94
CA ASN A 60 -5.72 4.22 -1.86
C ASN A 60 -5.42 3.50 -3.18
N LEU A 61 -4.26 3.74 -3.79
CA LEU A 61 -3.88 3.08 -5.04
C LEU A 61 -3.79 1.56 -4.90
N LEU A 62 -3.35 1.06 -3.74
CA LEU A 62 -3.34 -0.36 -3.46
C LEU A 62 -4.76 -0.94 -3.35
N LEU A 63 -5.66 -0.26 -2.63
CA LEU A 63 -7.06 -0.71 -2.52
C LEU A 63 -7.79 -0.68 -3.87
N ASP A 64 -7.56 0.37 -4.66
CA ASP A 64 -8.13 0.48 -6.01
C ASP A 64 -7.63 -0.65 -6.90
N PHE A 65 -6.33 -0.96 -6.86
CA PHE A 65 -5.76 -2.08 -7.61
C PHE A 65 -6.39 -3.42 -7.20
N LEU A 66 -6.53 -3.68 -5.90
CA LEU A 66 -7.13 -4.91 -5.38
C LEU A 66 -8.61 -5.04 -5.76
N SER A 67 -9.36 -3.94 -5.71
CA SER A 67 -10.78 -3.92 -6.09
C SER A 67 -10.96 -4.20 -7.59
N ASN A 68 -10.06 -3.71 -8.44
CA ASN A 68 -10.14 -3.94 -9.88
C ASN A 68 -9.83 -5.40 -10.27
N ILE A 69 -8.93 -6.08 -9.55
CA ILE A 69 -8.61 -7.49 -9.84
C ILE A 69 -9.66 -8.48 -9.31
N ASP A 70 -10.41 -8.12 -8.26
CA ASP A 70 -11.50 -8.99 -7.75
C ASP A 70 -12.73 -8.98 -8.68
N ASN A 71 -12.91 -7.89 -9.43
CA ASN A 71 -14.02 -7.71 -10.38
C ASN A 71 -13.70 -8.23 -11.81
N SER A 72 -12.56 -8.90 -12.03
CA SER A 72 -12.09 -9.42 -13.34
C SER A 72 -12.11 -10.95 -13.38
#